data_AF-A0A645I0G7-F1
#
_entry.id   AF-A0A645I0G7-F1
#
_cell.length_a   1.000
_cell.length_b   1.000
_cell.length_c   1.000
_cell.angle_alpha   90.00
_cell.angle_beta   90.00
_cell.angle_gamma   90.00
#
_symmetry.space_group_name_H-M   'P 1'
#
loop_
_entity.id
_entity.type
_entity.pdbx_description
1 polymer ?
#
loop_
_entity_poly.entity_id
_entity_poly.type
_entity_poly.pdbx_seq_one_letter_code
_entity_poly.pdbx_strand_id
1 'polypeptide(L)'
;MTEFLNAFYGEEAAKYIREYINYIEYKTEKAYHLYCFNWPYQNGFYSLFERKKIDKLWNDAEKAAKTDEQLERVQRSRLSWRYYKSCMYLDEFNPITRIRENKKFYNDLVRLGVTQLKEGSTLVDNPDYFAGPTSWSVKR
;
A
#
# COMPACT_ATOMS: atom_id res chain seq x y z
N MET A 1 20.37 0.16 0.03
CA MET A 1 18.99 0.19 -0.52
C MET A 1 18.89 -0.50 -1.89
N THR A 2 19.65 -0.07 -2.90
CA THR A 2 19.64 -0.66 -4.26
C THR A 2 19.82 -2.18 -4.31
N GLU A 3 20.85 -2.70 -3.65
CA GLU A 3 21.18 -4.14 -3.68
C GLU A 3 20.05 -5.01 -3.12
N PHE A 4 19.51 -4.62 -1.96
CA PHE A 4 18.36 -5.28 -1.36
C PHE A 4 17.14 -5.27 -2.29
N LEU A 5 16.79 -4.11 -2.87
CA LEU A 5 15.63 -4.02 -3.75
C LEU A 5 15.80 -4.90 -4.99
N ASN A 6 17.00 -4.93 -5.58
CA ASN A 6 17.29 -5.79 -6.73
C ASN A 6 17.18 -7.27 -6.36
N ALA A 7 17.72 -7.71 -5.22
CA ALA A 7 17.63 -9.09 -4.77
C ALA A 7 16.19 -9.49 -4.41
N PHE A 8 15.43 -8.59 -3.80
CA PHE A 8 14.09 -8.88 -3.30
C PHE A 8 13.02 -8.78 -4.38
N TYR A 9 13.01 -7.73 -5.20
CA TYR A 9 11.99 -7.52 -6.24
C TYR A 9 12.44 -7.95 -7.64
N GLY A 10 13.74 -8.23 -7.84
CA GLY A 10 14.34 -8.37 -9.16
C GLY A 10 14.71 -7.01 -9.76
N GLU A 11 15.81 -6.96 -10.51
CA GLU A 11 16.38 -5.70 -11.03
C GLU A 11 15.38 -4.84 -11.81
N GLU A 12 14.52 -5.47 -12.62
CA GLU A 12 13.56 -4.77 -13.47
C GLU A 12 12.40 -4.15 -12.68
N ALA A 13 11.86 -4.83 -11.67
CA ALA A 13 10.81 -4.28 -10.83
C ALA A 13 11.37 -3.29 -9.79
N ALA A 14 12.58 -3.56 -9.28
CA ALA A 14 13.23 -2.79 -8.24
C ALA A 14 13.42 -1.30 -8.60
N LYS A 15 13.65 -0.98 -9.88
CA LYS A 15 13.78 0.42 -10.33
C LYS A 15 12.52 1.26 -10.05
N TYR A 16 11.34 0.69 -10.24
CA TYR A 16 10.07 1.37 -9.98
C TYR A 16 9.78 1.49 -8.48
N ILE A 17 10.07 0.44 -7.71
CA ILE A 17 9.92 0.47 -6.24
C ILE A 17 10.85 1.51 -5.61
N ARG A 18 12.10 1.59 -6.09
CA ARG A 18 13.07 2.60 -5.68
C ARG A 18 12.59 4.01 -6.03
N GLU A 19 12.05 4.22 -7.23
CA GLU A 19 11.50 5.54 -7.58
C GLU A 19 10.32 5.92 -6.67
N TYR A 20 9.46 4.96 -6.31
CA TYR A 20 8.38 5.19 -5.34
C TYR A 20 8.93 5.59 -3.97
N ILE A 21 9.91 4.86 -3.43
CA ILE A 21 10.54 5.16 -2.13
C ILE A 21 11.19 6.54 -2.15
N ASN A 22 12.04 6.83 -3.14
CA ASN A 22 12.69 8.14 -3.27
C ASN A 22 11.65 9.28 -3.37
N TYR A 23 10.53 9.02 -4.04
CA TYR A 23 9.47 10.01 -4.21
C TYR A 23 8.73 10.30 -2.90
N ILE A 24 8.40 9.28 -2.11
CA ILE A 24 7.78 9.48 -0.80
C ILE A 24 8.76 10.13 0.18
N GLU A 25 10.03 9.72 0.18
CA GLU A 25 11.09 10.31 1.01
C GLU A 25 11.23 11.81 0.74
N TYR A 26 11.49 12.18 -0.52
CA TYR A 26 11.61 13.57 -0.96
C TYR A 26 10.42 14.43 -0.54
N LYS A 27 9.20 13.88 -0.63
CA LYS A 27 7.99 14.60 -0.27
C LYS A 27 7.86 14.77 1.24
N THR A 28 8.19 13.74 2.00
CA THR A 28 8.08 13.78 3.46
C THR A 28 9.14 14.67 4.10
N GLU A 29 10.38 14.66 3.60
CA GLU A 29 11.46 15.55 4.06
C GLU A 29 11.09 17.03 3.95
N LYS A 30 10.37 17.41 2.90
CA LYS A 30 9.99 18.81 2.63
C LYS A 30 8.72 19.27 3.34
N ALA A 31 7.89 18.35 3.80
CA ALA A 31 6.60 18.68 4.35
C ALA A 31 6.67 18.88 5.87
N TYR A 32 6.89 17.81 6.63
CA TYR A 32 6.83 17.82 8.09
C TYR A 32 7.61 16.62 8.67
N HIS A 33 8.03 16.72 9.94
CA HIS A 33 8.59 15.58 10.66
C HIS A 33 7.55 14.46 10.82
N LEU A 34 7.87 13.26 10.33
CA LEU A 34 7.03 12.07 10.53
C LEU A 34 7.33 11.44 11.88
N TYR A 35 6.34 11.40 12.76
CA TYR A 35 6.44 10.66 14.00
C TYR A 35 6.09 9.18 13.78
N CYS A 36 6.77 8.28 14.50
CA CYS A 36 6.53 6.84 14.43
C CYS A 36 5.15 6.39 14.97
N PHE A 37 4.43 7.29 15.68
CA PHE A 37 3.06 7.08 16.15
C PHE A 37 2.00 7.67 15.23
N ASN A 38 2.40 8.32 14.13
CA ASN A 38 1.44 8.86 13.17
C ASN A 38 0.87 7.76 12.28
N TRP A 39 -0.43 7.86 11.99
CA TRP A 39 -1.05 7.00 11.00
C TRP A 39 -0.66 7.41 9.58
N PRO A 40 -0.52 6.46 8.63
CA PRO A 40 -0.13 6.76 7.25
C PRO A 40 -1.05 7.75 6.53
N TYR A 41 -2.32 7.84 6.93
CA TYR A 41 -3.32 8.77 6.35
C TYR A 41 -3.36 10.14 7.04
N GLN A 42 -2.59 10.34 8.11
CA GLN A 42 -2.47 11.64 8.78
C GLN A 42 -1.38 12.52 8.18
N ASN A 43 -0.50 11.93 7.35
CA ASN A 43 0.63 12.62 6.74
C ASN A 43 0.79 12.16 5.28
N GLY A 44 1.57 12.90 4.50
CA GLY A 44 1.81 12.54 3.09
C GLY A 44 0.56 12.72 2.23
N PHE A 45 0.16 13.98 1.98
CA PHE A 45 -0.95 14.28 1.09
C PHE A 45 -0.47 14.31 -0.37
N TYR A 46 -1.05 13.45 -1.21
CA TYR A 46 -0.73 13.37 -2.64
C TYR A 46 -1.86 13.94 -3.49
N SER A 47 -1.55 14.86 -4.38
CA SER A 47 -2.44 15.36 -5.43
C SER A 47 -2.82 14.25 -6.41
N LEU A 48 -3.87 14.47 -7.20
CA LEU A 48 -4.32 13.47 -8.19
C LEU A 48 -3.21 13.05 -9.16
N PHE A 49 -2.42 14.01 -9.65
CA PHE A 49 -1.32 13.72 -10.57
C PHE A 49 -0.26 12.82 -9.93
N GLU A 50 0.10 13.11 -8.68
CA GLU A 50 1.08 12.34 -7.93
C GLU A 50 0.59 10.93 -7.63
N ARG A 51 -0.70 10.76 -7.30
CA ARG A 51 -1.30 9.43 -7.10
C ARG A 51 -1.29 8.61 -8.38
N LYS A 52 -1.60 9.23 -9.53
CA LYS A 52 -1.49 8.56 -10.83
C LYS A 52 -0.07 8.17 -11.19
N LYS A 53 0.92 9.01 -10.83
CA LYS A 53 2.34 8.67 -10.96
C LYS A 53 2.67 7.44 -10.10
N ILE A 54 2.29 7.44 -8.83
CA ILE A 54 2.55 6.31 -7.92
C ILE A 54 1.85 5.04 -8.42
N ASP A 55 0.58 5.12 -8.83
CA ASP A 55 -0.14 3.97 -9.39
C ASP A 55 0.57 3.42 -10.63
N LYS A 56 1.12 4.29 -11.48
CA LYS A 56 1.92 3.87 -12.64
C LYS A 56 3.19 3.14 -12.22
N LEU A 57 3.93 3.62 -11.22
CA LEU A 57 5.13 2.94 -10.72
C LEU A 57 4.81 1.52 -10.24
N TRP A 58 3.73 1.34 -9.48
CA TRP A 58 3.31 0.01 -9.02
C TRP A 58 2.87 -0.90 -10.16
N ASN A 59 2.09 -0.37 -11.12
CA ASN A 59 1.66 -1.14 -12.29
C ASN A 59 2.86 -1.57 -13.17
N ASP A 60 3.84 -0.69 -13.35
CA ASP A 60 5.04 -1.00 -14.12
C ASP A 60 5.95 -1.99 -13.36
N ALA A 61 6.02 -1.90 -12.03
CA ALA A 61 6.73 -2.88 -11.19
C ALA A 61 6.14 -4.29 -11.31
N GLU A 62 4.81 -4.43 -11.26
CA GLU A 62 4.14 -5.72 -11.42
C GLU A 62 4.37 -6.32 -12.81
N LYS A 63 4.32 -5.50 -13.86
CA LYS A 63 4.62 -5.96 -15.24
C LYS A 63 6.08 -6.36 -15.44
N ALA A 64 6.98 -5.76 -14.68
CA ALA A 64 8.42 -6.00 -14.78
C ALA A 64 8.90 -7.20 -13.95
N ALA A 65 8.07 -7.72 -13.04
CA ALA A 65 8.37 -8.93 -12.30
C ALA A 65 8.49 -10.13 -13.25
N LYS A 66 9.59 -10.88 -13.15
CA LYS A 66 9.90 -12.00 -14.07
C LYS A 66 9.45 -13.36 -13.51
N THR A 67 9.14 -13.41 -12.23
CA THR A 67 8.75 -14.64 -11.52
C THR A 67 7.54 -14.36 -10.65
N ASP A 68 6.77 -15.42 -10.36
CA ASP A 68 5.59 -15.30 -9.48
C ASP A 68 5.96 -14.84 -8.07
N GLU A 69 7.13 -15.26 -7.57
CA GLU A 69 7.63 -14.82 -6.27
C GLU A 69 7.93 -13.31 -6.24
N GLN A 70 8.59 -12.79 -7.27
CA GLN A 70 8.81 -11.34 -7.40
C GLN A 70 7.49 -10.59 -7.50
N LEU A 71 6.55 -11.11 -8.29
CA LEU A 71 5.23 -10.51 -8.46
C LEU A 71 4.48 -10.47 -7.12
N GLU A 72 4.50 -11.57 -6.35
CA GLU A 72 3.88 -11.64 -5.03
C GLU A 72 4.49 -10.60 -4.08
N ARG A 73 5.83 -10.47 -4.06
CA ARG A 73 6.54 -9.48 -3.24
C ARG A 73 6.14 -8.04 -3.62
N VAL A 74 6.03 -7.73 -4.91
CA VAL A 74 5.57 -6.41 -5.40
C VAL A 74 4.13 -6.17 -4.96
N GLN A 75 3.22 -7.13 -5.19
CA GLN A 75 1.81 -7.02 -4.82
C GLN A 75 1.63 -6.83 -3.31
N ARG A 76 2.38 -7.58 -2.50
CA ARG A 76 2.40 -7.46 -1.05
C ARG A 76 2.81 -6.07 -0.60
N SER A 77 3.84 -5.51 -1.23
CA SER A 77 4.33 -4.18 -0.89
C SER A 77 3.38 -3.07 -1.33
N ARG A 78 2.70 -3.26 -2.48
CA ARG A 78 1.65 -2.36 -2.98
C ARG A 78 0.47 -2.20 -2.02
N LEU A 79 0.22 -3.19 -1.15
CA LEU A 79 -0.85 -3.11 -0.15
C LEU A 79 -0.72 -1.88 0.75
N SER A 80 0.49 -1.43 1.06
CA SER A 80 0.73 -0.20 1.83
C SER A 80 0.10 1.04 1.17
N TRP A 81 0.24 1.17 -0.15
CA TRP A 81 -0.34 2.25 -0.93
C TRP A 81 -1.86 2.15 -1.01
N ARG A 82 -2.39 0.93 -1.19
CA ARG A 82 -3.84 0.70 -1.20
C ARG A 82 -4.49 0.95 0.15
N TYR A 83 -3.81 0.59 1.24
CA TYR A 83 -4.22 0.92 2.60
C TYR A 83 -4.38 2.43 2.77
N TYR A 84 -3.38 3.22 2.37
CA TYR A 84 -3.44 4.68 2.38
C TYR A 84 -4.64 5.22 1.59
N LYS A 85 -4.83 4.76 0.34
CA LYS A 85 -5.94 5.22 -0.50
C LYS A 85 -7.30 4.85 0.07
N SER A 86 -7.44 3.65 0.64
CA SER A 86 -8.66 3.20 1.30
C SER A 86 -9.01 4.05 2.53
N CYS A 87 -8.04 4.35 3.38
CA CYS A 87 -8.24 5.24 4.53
C CYS A 87 -8.66 6.67 4.14
N MET A 88 -8.15 7.16 3.01
CA MET A 88 -8.40 8.52 2.52
C MET A 88 -9.56 8.63 1.51
N TYR A 89 -10.24 7.52 1.19
CA TYR A 89 -11.31 7.44 0.17
C TYR A 89 -10.88 7.94 -1.22
N LEU A 90 -9.66 7.63 -1.63
CA LEU A 90 -9.05 8.14 -2.86
C LEU A 90 -9.23 7.18 -4.04
N ASP A 91 -9.37 7.75 -5.23
CA ASP A 91 -9.33 7.07 -6.52
C ASP A 91 -10.34 5.89 -6.62
N GLU A 92 -9.88 4.64 -6.64
CA GLU A 92 -10.76 3.46 -6.66
C GLU A 92 -11.56 3.28 -5.36
N PHE A 93 -11.15 3.91 -4.26
CA PHE A 93 -11.86 3.86 -2.98
C PHE A 93 -12.84 5.03 -2.78
N ASN A 94 -13.29 5.66 -3.86
CA ASN A 94 -14.32 6.70 -3.81
C ASN A 94 -15.65 6.17 -3.22
N PRO A 95 -16.54 7.04 -2.71
CA PRO A 95 -17.76 6.63 -2.02
C PRO A 95 -18.68 5.66 -2.78
N ILE A 96 -18.67 5.70 -4.12
CA ILE A 96 -19.52 4.86 -4.97
C ILE A 96 -18.98 3.43 -5.06
N THR A 97 -17.66 3.28 -5.13
CA THR A 97 -17.02 1.97 -5.40
C THR A 97 -16.30 1.37 -4.18
N ARG A 98 -16.19 2.12 -3.08
CA ARG A 98 -15.40 1.76 -1.89
C ARG A 98 -15.69 0.37 -1.34
N ILE A 99 -16.95 -0.06 -1.24
CA ILE A 99 -17.30 -1.35 -0.62
C ILE A 99 -16.70 -2.49 -1.45
N ARG A 100 -16.85 -2.41 -2.78
CA ARG A 100 -16.32 -3.40 -3.70
C ARG A 100 -14.79 -3.42 -3.68
N GLU A 101 -14.15 -2.26 -3.69
CA GLU A 101 -12.69 -2.18 -3.70
C GLU A 101 -12.07 -2.52 -2.34
N ASN A 102 -12.74 -2.23 -1.23
CA ASN A 102 -12.37 -2.68 0.11
C ASN A 102 -12.47 -4.19 0.24
N LYS A 103 -13.51 -4.81 -0.31
CA LYS A 103 -13.63 -6.27 -0.34
C LYS A 103 -12.48 -6.90 -1.13
N LYS A 104 -12.13 -6.34 -2.30
CA LYS A 104 -10.96 -6.80 -3.07
C LYS A 104 -9.67 -6.62 -2.27
N PHE A 105 -9.47 -5.46 -1.66
CA PHE A 105 -8.29 -5.18 -0.84
C PHE A 105 -8.16 -6.15 0.34
N TYR A 106 -9.27 -6.44 1.04
CA TYR A 106 -9.31 -7.45 2.09
C TYR A 106 -8.94 -8.85 1.57
N ASN A 107 -9.51 -9.26 0.44
CA ASN A 107 -9.17 -10.55 -0.17
C ASN A 107 -7.69 -10.64 -0.55
N ASP A 108 -7.08 -9.55 -1.02
CA ASP A 108 -5.66 -9.50 -1.32
C ASP A 108 -4.80 -9.59 -0.05
N LEU A 109 -5.22 -8.96 1.06
CA LEU A 109 -4.57 -9.10 2.38
C LEU A 109 -4.55 -10.57 2.82
N VAL A 110 -5.72 -11.23 2.78
CA VAL A 110 -5.86 -12.64 3.17
C VAL A 110 -5.06 -13.56 2.25
N ARG A 111 -5.14 -13.34 0.92
CA ARG A 111 -4.38 -14.13 -0.08
C ARG A 111 -2.88 -14.07 0.17
N LEU A 112 -2.37 -12.90 0.54
CA LEU A 112 -0.95 -12.65 0.79
C LEU A 112 -0.52 -12.97 2.23
N GLY A 113 -1.40 -13.56 3.04
CA GLY A 113 -1.10 -14.03 4.39
C GLY A 113 -0.94 -12.91 5.42
N VAL A 114 -1.51 -11.72 5.19
CA VAL A 114 -1.49 -10.62 6.16
C VAL A 114 -2.51 -10.90 7.26
N THR A 115 -2.03 -11.13 8.48
CA THR A 115 -2.87 -11.45 9.66
C THR A 115 -3.10 -10.26 10.58
N GLN A 116 -2.33 -9.17 10.42
CA GLN A 116 -2.36 -7.99 11.29
C GLN A 116 -2.14 -6.72 10.46
N LEU A 117 -2.99 -5.72 10.68
CA LEU A 117 -2.81 -4.36 10.14
C LEU A 117 -2.30 -3.37 11.20
N LYS A 118 -2.39 -3.76 12.47
CA LYS A 118 -2.00 -2.98 13.63
C LYS A 118 -1.27 -3.89 14.60
N GLU A 119 -0.29 -3.33 15.30
CA GLU A 119 0.42 -4.04 16.35
C GLU A 119 -0.58 -4.55 17.41
N GLY A 120 -0.40 -5.80 17.84
CA GLY A 120 -1.23 -6.43 18.87
C GLY A 120 -2.70 -6.67 18.50
N SER A 121 -3.08 -6.49 17.24
CA SER A 121 -4.46 -6.70 16.78
C SER A 121 -4.53 -7.68 15.62
N THR A 122 -5.50 -8.58 15.64
CA THR A 122 -5.70 -9.57 14.57
C THR A 122 -6.77 -9.07 13.60
N LEU A 123 -6.57 -9.34 12.32
CA LEU A 123 -7.55 -9.08 11.27
C LEU A 123 -8.83 -9.87 11.58
N VAL A 124 -9.98 -9.19 11.52
CA VAL A 124 -11.28 -9.85 11.73
C VAL A 124 -11.74 -10.56 10.48
N ASP A 125 -12.41 -11.69 10.66
CA ASP A 125 -13.11 -12.37 9.56
C ASP A 125 -14.31 -11.54 9.11
N ASN A 126 -14.38 -11.25 7.81
CA ASN A 126 -15.46 -10.49 7.16
C ASN A 126 -15.74 -9.12 7.82
N PRO A 127 -14.79 -8.17 7.74
CA PRO A 127 -14.94 -6.86 8.35
C PRO A 127 -16.08 -6.04 7.74
N ASP A 128 -16.47 -4.97 8.43
CA ASP A 128 -17.30 -3.94 7.82
C ASP A 128 -16.51 -3.23 6.69
N TYR A 129 -16.84 -3.55 5.44
CA TYR A 129 -16.24 -2.93 4.27
C TYR A 129 -16.74 -1.50 4.01
N PHE A 130 -17.80 -1.07 4.70
CA PHE A 130 -18.12 0.36 4.75
C PHE A 130 -17.02 1.05 5.54
N ALA A 131 -16.69 0.58 6.74
CA ALA A 131 -15.58 1.15 7.50
C ALA A 131 -14.22 0.93 6.80
N GLY A 132 -13.29 1.86 7.03
CA GLY A 132 -11.94 1.79 6.49
C GLY A 132 -11.10 0.70 7.19
N PRO A 133 -9.94 0.33 6.63
CA PRO A 133 -9.12 -0.78 7.11
C PRO A 133 -8.54 -0.57 8.50
N THR A 134 -8.60 0.66 9.03
CA THR A 134 -8.31 0.97 10.44
C THR A 134 -9.27 0.28 11.42
N SER A 135 -10.46 -0.11 10.98
CA SER A 135 -11.48 -0.75 11.82
C SER A 135 -11.49 -2.28 11.73
N TRP A 136 -10.70 -2.87 10.83
CA TRP A 136 -10.75 -4.30 10.53
C TRP A 136 -9.92 -5.15 11.49
N SER A 137 -9.66 -4.67 12.69
CA SER A 137 -8.80 -5.38 13.64
C SER A 137 -9.40 -5.37 15.04
N VAL A 138 -9.29 -6.51 15.72
CA VAL A 138 -9.71 -6.69 17.12
C VAL A 138 -8.46 -6.93 17.96
N LYS A 139 -8.41 -6.34 19.16
CA LYS A 139 -7.30 -6.55 20.11
C LYS A 139 -7.21 -8.03 20.47
N ARG A 140 -5.98 -8.55 20.44
CA ARG A 140 -5.68 -9.90 20.90
C ARG A 140 -5.81 -10.02 22.41
#